data_AF-A0A3B1BRK1-F1
#
_entry.id   AF-A0A3B1BRK1-F1
#
_cell.length_a   1.000
_cell.length_b   1.000
_cell.length_c   1.000
_cell.angle_alpha   90.00
_cell.angle_beta   90.00
_cell.angle_gamma   90.00
#
_symmetry.space_group_name_H-M   'P 1'
#
loop_
_entity.id
_entity.type
_entity.pdbx_description
1 polymer ?
#
loop_
_entity_poly.entity_id
_entity_poly.type
_entity_poly.pdbx_seq_one_letter_code
_entity_poly.pdbx_strand_id
1 'polypeptide(L)' 'MNITWHNTKVSKSDREKLNGHKSACVWFTGLSGSGKSTLANELEIKLNQLGIHTYLLD' A
#
# COMPACT_ATOMS: atom_id res chain seq x y z
N MET A 1 15.03 -21.74 -18.62
CA MET A 1 14.04 -21.44 -17.56
C MET A 1 12.95 -20.61 -18.21
N ASN A 2 11.73 -21.14 -18.33
CA ASN A 2 10.65 -20.46 -19.05
C ASN A 2 9.61 -20.00 -18.03
N ILE A 3 9.67 -18.72 -17.62
CA ILE A 3 8.70 -18.11 -16.72
C ILE A 3 7.67 -17.39 -17.60
N THR A 4 6.41 -17.81 -17.51
CA THR A 4 5.30 -17.11 -18.17
C THR A 4 4.45 -16.42 -17.13
N TRP A 5 4.02 -15.20 -17.42
CA TRP A 5 3.16 -14.43 -16.53
C TRP A 5 1.77 -15.07 -16.49
N HIS A 6 1.35 -15.51 -15.30
CA HIS A 6 -0.01 -15.97 -15.09
C HIS A 6 -0.93 -14.77 -14.88
N ASN A 7 -1.81 -14.50 -15.84
CA ASN A 7 -2.85 -13.50 -15.69
C ASN A 7 -3.85 -13.96 -14.63
N THR A 8 -3.98 -13.20 -13.55
CA THR A 8 -4.99 -13.42 -12.53
C THR A 8 -6.37 -12.98 -13.06
N LYS A 9 -7.42 -13.76 -12.77
CA LYS A 9 -8.81 -13.44 -13.19
C LYS A 9 -9.31 -12.09 -12.64
N VAL A 10 -8.75 -11.62 -11.53
CA VAL A 10 -9.04 -10.30 -10.95
C VAL A 10 -7.92 -9.34 -11.31
N SER A 11 -8.25 -8.30 -12.06
CA SER A 11 -7.28 -7.29 -12.50
C SER A 11 -7.00 -6.25 -11.41
N LYS A 12 -5.98 -5.42 -11.64
CA LYS A 12 -5.74 -4.22 -10.81
C LYS A 12 -6.96 -3.28 -10.84
N SER A 13 -7.55 -3.04 -12.02
CA SER A 13 -8.70 -2.13 -12.14
C SER A 13 -9.91 -2.64 -11.36
N ASP A 14 -10.12 -3.95 -11.28
CA ASP A 14 -11.25 -4.51 -10.53
C ASP A 14 -11.10 -4.24 -9.02
N ARG A 15 -9.88 -4.39 -8.50
CA ARG A 15 -9.55 -4.04 -7.10
C ARG A 15 -9.69 -2.54 -6.83
N GLU A 16 -9.21 -1.69 -7.73
CA GLU A 16 -9.32 -0.23 -7.58
C GLU A 16 -10.78 0.24 -7.62
N LYS A 17 -11.62 -0.35 -8.48
CA LYS A 17 -13.07 -0.08 -8.50
C LYS A 17 -13.75 -0.53 -7.21
N LEU A 18 -13.40 -1.71 -6.70
CA LEU A 18 -13.95 -2.22 -5.44
C LEU A 18 -13.60 -1.33 -4.24
N ASN A 19 -12.36 -0.85 -4.18
CA ASN A 19 -11.88 -0.02 -3.07
C ASN A 19 -12.24 1.48 -3.22
N GLY A 20 -12.66 1.92 -4.42
CA GLY A 20 -12.92 3.34 -4.70
C GLY A 20 -11.65 4.21 -4.80
N HIS A 21 -10.46 3.61 -4.82
CA HIS A 21 -9.18 4.33 -4.93
C HIS A 21 -8.10 3.49 -5.63
N LYS A 22 -7.06 4.16 -6.13
CA LYS A 22 -5.88 3.49 -6.70
C LYS A 22 -5.01 2.86 -5.61
N SER A 23 -4.30 1.79 -5.96
CA SER A 23 -3.30 1.19 -5.06
C SER A 23 -1.95 1.92 -5.16
N ALA A 24 -1.29 2.13 -4.03
CA ALA A 24 0.05 2.72 -3.93
C ALA A 24 0.89 1.97 -2.87
N CYS A 25 2.22 2.02 -3.04
CA CYS A 25 3.17 1.58 -2.02
C CYS A 25 4.02 2.78 -1.62
N VAL A 26 4.00 3.13 -0.34
CA VAL A 26 4.80 4.21 0.23
C VAL A 26 5.95 3.57 0.99
N TRP A 27 7.17 3.77 0.51
CA TRP A 27 8.37 3.15 1.08
C TRP A 27 9.20 4.18 1.85
N PHE A 28 9.14 4.12 3.18
CA PHE A 28 9.95 4.99 4.03
C PHE A 28 11.36 4.42 4.20
N THR A 29 12.39 5.16 3.77
CA THR A 29 13.80 4.81 3.99
C THR A 29 14.46 5.80 4.95
N GLY A 30 15.55 5.38 5.60
CA GLY A 30 16.30 6.23 6.52
C GLY A 30 16.92 5.45 7.67
N LEU A 31 17.88 6.10 8.35
CA LEU A 31 18.63 5.53 9.46
C LEU A 31 17.73 5.12 10.64
N SER A 32 18.21 4.21 11.50
CA SER A 32 17.50 3.90 12.75
C SER A 32 17.30 5.17 13.58
N GLY A 33 16.11 5.34 14.17
CA GLY A 33 15.75 6.55 14.92
C GLY A 33 15.35 7.77 14.06
N SER A 34 15.41 7.71 12.72
CA SER A 34 15.03 8.85 11.86
C SER A 34 13.53 9.15 11.78
N GLY A 35 12.69 8.50 12.60
CA GLY A 35 11.25 8.75 12.66
C GLY A 35 10.38 8.05 11.60
N LYS A 36 10.91 7.06 10.86
CA LYS A 36 10.16 6.34 9.81
C LYS A 36 8.86 5.71 10.32
N SER A 37 8.94 4.91 11.39
CA SER A 37 7.77 4.23 11.96
C SER A 37 6.76 5.23 12.53
N THR A 38 7.21 6.35 13.09
CA THR A 38 6.32 7.43 13.54
C THR A 38 5.54 8.03 12.37
N LEU A 39 6.22 8.40 11.28
CA LEU A 39 5.57 8.97 10.11
C LEU A 39 4.63 7.97 9.42
N ALA A 40 5.01 6.69 9.37
CA ALA A 40 4.21 5.66 8.74
C ALA A 40 2.91 5.36 9.50
N ASN A 41 2.96 5.34 10.84
CA ASN A 41 1.77 5.21 11.69
C ASN A 41 0.83 6.41 11.53
N GLU A 42 1.35 7.63 11.57
CA GLU A 42 0.52 8.85 11.38
C GLU A 42 -0.13 8.90 9.99
N LEU A 43 0.59 8.43 8.96
CA LEU A 43 0.03 8.29 7.62
C LEU A 43 -1.11 7.27 7.59
N GLU A 44 -0.93 6.10 8.22
CA GLU A 44 -1.96 5.06 8.30
C GLU A 44 -3.23 5.56 9.00
N ILE A 45 -3.09 6.24 10.14
CA ILE A 45 -4.22 6.83 10.86
C ILE A 45 -5.00 7.80 9.96
N LYS A 46 -4.30 8.70 9.26
CA LYS A 46 -4.95 9.68 8.38
C LYS A 46 -5.64 9.02 7.19
N LEU A 47 -5.02 8.03 6.55
CA LEU A 47 -5.62 7.34 5.42
C LEU A 47 -6.84 6.52 5.86
N ASN A 48 -6.79 5.87 7.03
CA ASN A 48 -7.93 5.16 7.61
C ASN A 48 -9.11 6.11 7.89
N GLN A 49 -8.85 7.30 8.46
CA GLN A 49 -9.87 8.33 8.67
C GLN A 49 -10.53 8.83 7.37
N LEU A 50 -9.81 8.76 6.24
CA LEU A 50 -10.33 9.06 4.91
C LEU A 50 -11.06 7.87 4.26
N GLY A 51 -11.21 6.75 4.96
CA GLY A 51 -11.82 5.52 4.43
C GLY A 51 -10.93 4.77 3.43
N ILE A 52 -9.64 5.08 3.36
CA ILE A 52 -8.69 4.42 2.45
C ILE A 52 -8.19 3.15 3.13
N HIS A 53 -8.26 2.02 2.42
CA HIS A 53 -7.72 0.76 2.91
C HIS A 53 -6.20 0.78 2.86
N THR A 54 -5.58 0.63 4.04
CA THR A 54 -4.13 0.66 4.21
C THR A 54 -3.64 -0.47 5.09
N TYR A 55 -2.34 -0.73 5.02
CA TYR A 55 -1.66 -1.66 5.90
C TYR A 55 -0.22 -1.21 6.07
N LEU A 56 0.24 -1.12 7.32
CA LEU A 56 1.63 -0.85 7.64
C LEU A 56 2.47 -2.13 7.63
N LEU A 57 3.62 -2.08 6.97
CA LEU A 57 4.65 -3.14 6.95
C LEU A 57 5.91 -2.57 7.61
N ASP A 58 6.30 -3.12 8.77
CA ASP A 58 7.56 -2.87 9.49
C ASP A 58 8.41 -4.15 9.47
#